data_AF-A0A453PC08-F1
#
_entry.id   AF-A0A453PC08-F1
#
_cell.length_a   1.000
_cell.length_b   1.000
_cell.length_c   1.000
_cell.angle_alpha   90.00
_cell.angle_beta   90.00
_cell.angle_gamma   90.00
#
_symmetry.space_group_name_H-M   'P 1'
#
loop_
_entity.id
_entity.type
_entity.pdbx_description
1 polymer ?
#
loop_
_entity_poly.entity_id
_entity_poly.type
_entity_poly.pdbx_seq_one_letter_code
_entity_poly.pdbx_strand_id
1 'polypeptide(L)'
;MLENMGNELLKYQNKVRFILAVISGKIIVNNRKRADLFQELKQQGYKPFPKKKPTSGPVAVGSTEADEDNDESPAEAAASDYEYLLAMSIGTLTMEKVKELIAQQDKVEADLEILRNTEPKTLWLRDLDALEKELDVLDAKLEAEQNDRSRKRAKNSEKAKDPKPATKKQPKKATAKSQKAGSDDDVDYKGDILKPAAQKKKPPPKKVGSLIKPFLIVRVIVYLLP
;
A
#
# COMPACT_ATOMS: atom_id res chain seq x y z
N MET A 1 -6.41 -18.35 0.98
CA MET A 1 -5.50 -17.99 2.09
C MET A 1 -4.74 -19.21 2.59
N LEU A 2 -5.44 -20.25 3.08
CA LEU A 2 -4.82 -21.51 3.55
C LEU A 2 -3.86 -22.16 2.53
N GLU A 3 -4.26 -22.28 1.27
CA GLU A 3 -3.40 -22.85 0.23
C GLU A 3 -2.12 -22.04 0.00
N ASN A 4 -2.23 -20.70 0.00
CA ASN A 4 -1.07 -19.83 -0.16
C ASN A 4 -0.07 -19.99 1.00
N MET A 5 -0.57 -19.96 2.24
CA MET A 5 0.26 -20.13 3.44
C MET A 5 0.87 -21.54 3.50
N GLY A 6 0.12 -22.57 3.10
CA GLY A 6 0.65 -23.94 2.97
C GLY A 6 1.78 -24.05 1.94
N ASN A 7 1.63 -23.36 0.80
CA ASN A 7 2.68 -23.29 -0.21
C ASN A 7 3.91 -22.50 0.30
N GLU A 8 3.72 -21.44 1.08
CA GLU A 8 4.81 -20.70 1.72
C GLU A 8 5.57 -21.55 2.73
N LEU A 9 4.87 -22.28 3.61
CA LEU A 9 5.47 -23.21 4.56
C LEU A 9 6.37 -24.22 3.83
N LEU A 10 5.86 -24.81 2.74
CA LEU A 10 6.59 -25.79 1.96
C LEU A 10 7.80 -25.17 1.23
N LYS A 11 7.71 -23.91 0.79
CA LYS A 11 8.88 -23.17 0.28
C LYS A 11 9.94 -22.98 1.37
N TYR A 12 9.55 -22.60 2.59
CA TYR A 12 10.49 -22.45 3.70
C TYR A 12 11.18 -23.77 4.05
N GLN A 13 10.43 -24.87 4.14
CA GLN A 13 10.98 -26.21 4.37
C GLN A 13 12.01 -26.61 3.31
N ASN A 14 11.70 -26.38 2.02
CA ASN A 14 12.63 -26.67 0.94
C ASN A 14 13.88 -25.78 0.97
N LYS A 15 13.73 -24.49 1.30
CA LYS A 15 14.86 -23.56 1.45
C LYS A 15 15.79 -23.99 2.57
N VAL A 16 15.25 -24.32 3.75
CA VAL A 16 16.02 -24.83 4.89
C VAL A 16 16.77 -26.10 4.49
N ARG A 17 16.09 -27.06 3.85
CA ARG A 17 16.68 -28.31 3.40
C ARG A 17 17.81 -28.09 2.38
N PHE A 18 17.60 -27.18 1.43
CA PHE A 18 18.57 -26.85 0.40
C PHE A 18 19.81 -26.19 1.00
N ILE A 19 19.66 -25.18 1.85
CA ILE A 19 20.79 -24.48 2.46
C ILE A 19 21.60 -25.45 3.33
N LEU A 20 20.95 -26.30 4.13
CA LEU A 20 21.63 -27.35 4.90
C LEU A 20 22.41 -28.32 3.99
N ALA A 21 21.83 -28.71 2.86
CA ALA A 21 22.51 -29.56 1.87
C ALA A 21 23.74 -28.87 1.25
N VAL A 22 23.65 -27.57 0.95
CA VAL A 22 24.78 -26.79 0.40
C VAL A 22 25.89 -26.60 1.44
N ILE A 23 25.55 -26.26 2.69
CA ILE A 23 26.53 -26.10 3.78
C ILE A 23 27.23 -27.44 4.08
N SER A 24 26.49 -28.55 4.04
CA SER A 24 27.07 -29.89 4.24
C SER A 24 27.86 -30.42 3.03
N GLY A 25 27.88 -29.68 1.90
CA GLY A 25 28.56 -30.09 0.67
C GLY A 25 27.84 -31.19 -0.12
N LYS A 26 26.60 -31.57 0.26
CA LYS A 26 25.79 -32.56 -0.47
C LYS A 26 25.34 -32.05 -1.84
N ILE A 27 25.09 -30.74 -1.94
CA ILE A 27 24.74 -30.07 -3.20
C ILE A 27 25.79 -28.98 -3.45
N ILE A 28 26.44 -29.05 -4.61
CA ILE A 28 27.43 -28.05 -5.04
C ILE A 28 26.78 -27.18 -6.11
N VAL A 29 26.58 -25.90 -5.80
CA VAL A 29 25.99 -24.92 -6.73
C VAL A 29 27.07 -24.22 -7.57
N ASN A 30 28.30 -24.14 -7.08
CA ASN A 30 29.38 -23.42 -7.75
C ASN A 30 29.89 -24.16 -9.01
N ASN A 31 30.11 -23.41 -10.09
CA ASN A 31 30.65 -23.89 -11.37
C ASN A 31 29.89 -25.10 -11.99
N ARG A 32 28.56 -25.10 -11.88
CA ARG A 32 27.67 -26.16 -12.40
C ARG A 32 26.67 -25.59 -13.39
N LYS A 33 26.27 -26.39 -14.37
CA LYS A 33 25.19 -26.00 -15.32
C LYS A 33 23.85 -26.03 -14.60
N ARG A 34 23.00 -25.04 -14.86
CA ARG A 34 21.65 -24.96 -14.25
C ARG A 34 20.81 -26.21 -14.52
N ALA A 35 20.88 -26.75 -15.74
CA ALA A 35 20.18 -27.98 -16.13
C ALA A 35 20.52 -29.18 -15.22
N ASP A 36 21.81 -29.37 -14.89
CA ASP A 36 22.27 -30.46 -14.03
C ASP A 36 21.77 -30.26 -12.59
N LEU A 37 21.78 -29.02 -12.10
CA LEU A 37 21.24 -28.67 -10.78
C LEU A 37 19.73 -28.93 -10.71
N PHE A 38 18.96 -28.61 -11.75
CA PHE A 38 17.53 -28.91 -11.78
C PHE A 38 17.24 -30.42 -11.74
N GLN A 39 18.00 -31.22 -12.48
CA GLN A 39 17.88 -32.67 -12.43
C GLN A 39 18.23 -33.22 -11.05
N GLU A 40 19.30 -32.71 -10.43
CA GLU A 40 19.70 -33.09 -9.07
C GLU A 40 18.63 -32.74 -8.04
N LEU A 41 18.06 -31.52 -8.10
CA LEU A 41 16.96 -31.10 -7.21
C LEU A 41 15.69 -31.93 -7.43
N LYS A 42 15.39 -32.31 -8.67
CA LYS A 42 14.27 -33.21 -8.98
C LYS A 42 14.50 -34.61 -8.45
N GLN A 43 15.71 -35.16 -8.58
CA GLN A 43 16.09 -36.48 -8.04
C GLN A 43 16.05 -36.50 -6.51
N GLN A 44 16.48 -35.43 -5.87
CA GLN A 44 16.41 -35.24 -4.41
C GLN A 44 14.98 -34.93 -3.91
N GLY A 45 14.00 -34.85 -4.81
CA GLY A 45 12.59 -34.67 -4.46
C GLY A 45 12.27 -33.32 -3.84
N TYR A 46 12.92 -32.24 -4.27
CA TYR A 46 12.50 -30.89 -3.91
C TYR A 46 11.15 -30.57 -4.58
N LYS A 47 10.28 -29.82 -3.90
CA LYS A 47 8.97 -29.47 -4.47
C LYS A 47 9.15 -28.39 -5.56
N PRO A 48 8.66 -28.60 -6.78
CA PRO A 48 8.65 -27.57 -7.82
C PRO A 48 7.60 -26.50 -7.49
N PHE A 49 7.94 -25.24 -7.73
CA PHE A 49 7.03 -24.10 -7.65
C PHE A 49 7.14 -23.26 -8.92
N PRO A 50 6.38 -23.60 -9.98
CA PRO A 50 6.38 -22.83 -11.22
C PRO A 50 5.99 -21.38 -10.95
N LYS A 51 6.74 -20.44 -11.53
CA LYS A 51 6.32 -19.04 -11.59
C LYS A 51 5.09 -18.97 -12.50
N LYS A 52 3.93 -18.60 -11.95
CA LYS A 52 2.74 -18.35 -12.78
C LYS A 52 3.08 -17.21 -13.73
N LYS A 53 3.20 -17.49 -15.03
CA LYS A 53 3.26 -16.45 -16.06
C LYS A 53 1.97 -15.62 -15.93
N PRO A 54 2.01 -14.28 -15.99
CA PRO A 54 0.79 -13.50 -16.11
C PRO A 54 0.10 -13.98 -17.38
N THR A 55 -1.03 -14.68 -17.23
CA THR A 55 -1.94 -14.97 -18.33
C THR A 55 -2.20 -13.65 -19.04
N SER A 56 -1.91 -13.58 -20.34
CA SER A 56 -2.13 -12.41 -21.18
C SER A 56 -3.61 -12.01 -21.22
N GLY A 57 -4.04 -11.29 -20.18
CA GLY A 57 -5.23 -10.45 -20.21
C GLY A 57 -4.85 -9.07 -20.75
N PRO A 58 -5.72 -8.40 -21.52
CA PRO A 58 -5.35 -7.18 -22.20
C PRO A 58 -5.19 -6.03 -21.20
N VAL A 59 -3.98 -5.47 -21.17
CA VAL A 59 -3.62 -4.06 -20.94
C VAL A 59 -4.10 -3.39 -19.65
N ALA A 60 -3.17 -3.26 -18.70
CA ALA A 60 -3.04 -2.04 -17.91
C ALA A 60 -1.55 -1.67 -17.82
N VAL A 61 -1.23 -0.53 -18.44
CA VAL A 61 0.10 0.03 -18.65
C VAL A 61 0.79 0.36 -17.32
N GLY A 62 2.06 -0.04 -17.20
CA GLY A 62 3.05 0.72 -16.44
C GLY A 62 3.64 0.02 -15.21
N SER A 63 4.63 -0.83 -15.43
CA SER A 63 5.84 -0.85 -14.60
C SER A 63 6.94 -1.61 -15.34
N THR A 64 7.86 -0.84 -15.94
CA THR A 64 9.19 -1.30 -16.30
C THR A 64 9.89 -1.72 -15.02
N GLU A 65 10.27 -3.00 -14.93
CA GLU A 65 11.62 -3.40 -14.58
C GLU A 65 11.93 -4.61 -15.47
N ALA A 66 12.96 -4.46 -16.29
CA ALA A 66 13.44 -5.49 -17.18
C ALA A 66 14.06 -6.63 -16.36
N ASP A 67 13.65 -7.87 -16.64
CA ASP A 67 14.50 -9.03 -16.42
C ASP A 67 14.13 -10.12 -17.44
N GLU A 68 15.13 -10.91 -17.79
CA GLU A 68 15.52 -11.39 -19.12
C GLU A 68 14.46 -12.04 -20.05
N ASP A 69 14.65 -11.71 -21.32
CA ASP A 69 14.24 -12.43 -22.51
C ASP A 69 14.74 -13.89 -22.43
N ASN A 70 13.81 -14.84 -22.25
CA ASN A 70 14.11 -16.27 -22.42
C ASN A 70 12.97 -16.90 -23.22
N ASP A 71 13.18 -16.93 -24.53
CA ASP A 71 12.38 -17.64 -25.53
C ASP A 71 12.48 -19.14 -25.26
N GLU A 72 11.43 -19.75 -24.71
CA GLU A 72 11.59 -21.08 -24.10
C GLU A 72 10.42 -22.06 -24.36
N SER A 73 10.84 -23.18 -24.93
CA SER A 73 10.13 -24.42 -25.26
C SER A 73 9.63 -25.17 -24.00
N PRO A 74 8.87 -26.27 -24.15
CA PRO A 74 8.32 -27.03 -23.03
C PRO A 74 9.35 -27.58 -22.03
N ALA A 75 10.62 -27.73 -22.43
CA ALA A 75 11.70 -28.23 -21.56
C ALA A 75 12.09 -27.21 -20.47
N GLU A 76 11.82 -25.95 -20.72
CA GLU A 76 12.34 -24.83 -19.95
C GLU A 76 11.34 -24.29 -18.93
N ALA A 77 10.06 -24.61 -19.12
CA ALA A 77 9.06 -24.49 -18.06
C ALA A 77 9.48 -25.25 -16.78
N ALA A 78 10.11 -26.42 -16.93
CA ALA A 78 10.65 -27.20 -15.81
C ALA A 78 11.91 -26.58 -15.18
N ALA A 79 12.65 -25.74 -15.91
CA ALA A 79 13.78 -24.98 -15.36
C ALA A 79 13.28 -23.88 -14.42
N SER A 80 12.13 -23.27 -14.71
CA SER A 80 11.57 -22.22 -13.86
C SER A 80 11.06 -22.71 -12.48
N ASP A 81 10.87 -24.01 -12.32
CA ASP A 81 10.21 -24.61 -11.14
C ASP A 81 11.04 -24.54 -9.85
N TYR A 82 12.37 -24.56 -9.95
CA TYR A 82 13.27 -24.53 -8.79
C TYR A 82 13.99 -23.20 -8.64
N GLU A 83 13.58 -22.19 -9.42
CA GLU A 83 14.20 -20.86 -9.44
C GLU A 83 14.23 -20.22 -8.05
N TYR A 84 13.21 -20.49 -7.21
CA TYR A 84 13.12 -19.95 -5.86
C TYR A 84 14.23 -20.44 -4.89
N LEU A 85 14.92 -21.54 -5.23
CA LEU A 85 16.08 -22.05 -4.49
C LEU A 85 17.38 -21.48 -5.06
N LEU A 86 17.49 -21.43 -6.39
CA LEU A 86 18.72 -21.03 -7.08
C LEU A 86 18.92 -19.51 -7.14
N ALA A 87 17.84 -18.72 -7.19
CA ALA A 87 17.87 -17.26 -7.21
C ALA A 87 18.13 -16.65 -5.82
N MET A 88 18.38 -17.46 -4.79
CA MET A 88 18.71 -16.97 -3.45
C MET A 88 20.11 -16.35 -3.45
N SER A 89 20.30 -15.27 -2.70
CA SER A 89 21.62 -14.65 -2.60
C SER A 89 22.59 -15.55 -1.84
N ILE A 90 23.86 -15.52 -2.22
CA ILE A 90 24.91 -16.35 -1.58
C ILE A 90 24.99 -16.11 -0.06
N GLY A 91 24.67 -14.90 0.40
CA GLY A 91 24.66 -14.53 1.82
C GLY A 91 23.57 -15.24 2.64
N THR A 92 22.59 -15.85 1.99
CA THR A 92 21.60 -16.70 2.68
C THR A 92 22.12 -18.09 3.02
N LEU A 93 23.27 -18.50 2.47
CA LEU A 93 23.89 -19.80 2.69
C LEU A 93 24.71 -19.83 3.99
N THR A 94 24.14 -19.31 5.08
CA THR A 94 24.78 -19.24 6.41
C THR A 94 23.90 -19.92 7.45
N MET A 95 24.51 -20.38 8.55
CA MET A 95 23.78 -21.06 9.61
C MET A 95 22.84 -20.12 10.39
N GLU A 96 23.17 -18.82 10.43
CA GLU A 96 22.29 -17.79 10.98
C GLU A 96 21.00 -17.68 10.18
N LYS A 97 21.10 -17.67 8.85
CA LYS A 97 19.92 -17.60 8.00
C LYS A 97 19.07 -18.86 8.06
N VAL A 98 19.69 -20.04 8.25
CA VAL A 98 18.94 -21.28 8.52
C VAL A 98 18.09 -21.14 9.77
N LYS A 99 18.63 -20.63 10.88
CA LYS A 99 17.87 -20.41 12.11
C LYS A 99 16.71 -19.44 11.90
N GLU A 100 16.94 -18.36 11.15
CA GLU A 100 15.88 -17.41 10.80
C GLU A 100 14.78 -18.06 9.95
N LEU A 101 15.14 -18.89 8.97
CA LEU A 101 14.17 -19.60 8.13
C LEU A 101 13.36 -20.64 8.92
N ILE A 102 13.97 -21.29 9.91
CA ILE A 102 13.25 -22.18 10.85
C ILE A 102 12.26 -21.35 11.68
N ALA A 103 12.68 -20.21 12.23
CA ALA A 103 11.76 -19.33 12.96
C ALA A 103 10.60 -18.82 12.08
N GLN A 104 10.86 -18.53 10.80
CA GLN A 104 9.80 -18.18 9.84
C GLN A 104 8.87 -19.37 9.54
N GLN A 105 9.42 -20.57 9.43
CA GLN A 105 8.64 -21.80 9.27
C GLN A 105 7.68 -21.98 10.46
N ASP A 106 8.21 -21.92 11.69
CA ASP A 106 7.42 -22.10 12.92
C ASP A 106 6.31 -21.05 13.03
N LYS A 107 6.61 -19.80 12.65
CA LYS A 107 5.61 -18.73 12.61
C LYS A 107 4.49 -19.03 11.61
N VAL A 108 4.82 -19.41 10.38
CA VAL A 108 3.81 -19.72 9.35
C VAL A 108 3.01 -20.95 9.73
N GLU A 109 3.62 -21.93 10.39
CA GLU A 109 2.95 -23.12 10.90
C GLU A 109 1.95 -22.77 12.00
N ALA A 110 2.34 -21.93 12.96
CA ALA A 110 1.45 -21.41 13.99
C ALA A 110 0.29 -20.59 13.40
N ASP A 111 0.57 -19.68 12.46
CA ASP A 111 -0.45 -18.88 11.78
C ASP A 111 -1.42 -19.78 10.99
N LEU A 112 -0.92 -20.85 10.37
CA LEU A 112 -1.74 -21.85 9.68
C LEU A 112 -2.63 -22.64 10.64
N GLU A 113 -2.12 -23.02 11.81
CA GLU A 113 -2.90 -23.73 12.83
C GLU A 113 -4.04 -22.84 13.35
N ILE A 114 -3.74 -21.57 13.66
CA ILE A 114 -4.74 -20.58 14.06
C ILE A 114 -5.79 -20.41 12.95
N LEU A 115 -5.35 -20.28 11.69
CA LEU A 115 -6.26 -20.09 10.57
C LEU A 115 -7.12 -21.33 10.27
N ARG A 116 -6.58 -22.54 10.49
CA ARG A 116 -7.36 -23.79 10.37
C ARG A 116 -8.39 -23.94 11.48
N ASN A 117 -8.07 -23.46 12.68
CA ASN A 117 -8.95 -23.54 13.84
C ASN A 117 -9.97 -22.40 13.91
N THR A 118 -9.83 -21.35 13.10
CA THR A 118 -10.77 -20.23 13.05
C THR A 118 -11.86 -20.48 12.01
N GLU A 119 -13.11 -20.35 12.43
CA GLU A 119 -14.25 -20.43 11.52
C GLU A 119 -14.37 -19.14 10.69
N PRO A 120 -14.87 -19.21 9.44
CA PRO A 120 -15.10 -18.03 8.62
C PRO A 120 -15.99 -16.97 9.29
N LYS A 121 -16.97 -17.40 10.11
CA LYS A 121 -17.83 -16.48 10.87
C LYS A 121 -17.05 -15.69 11.91
N THR A 122 -16.15 -16.34 12.63
CA THR A 122 -15.30 -15.70 13.64
C THR A 122 -14.36 -14.67 13.02
N LEU A 123 -13.78 -14.97 11.84
CA LEU A 123 -13.00 -13.99 11.09
C LEU A 123 -13.84 -12.75 10.74
N TRP A 124 -15.07 -12.97 10.27
CA TRP A 124 -15.97 -11.88 9.92
C TRP A 124 -16.38 -11.04 11.14
N LEU A 125 -16.71 -11.67 12.27
CA LEU A 125 -17.01 -10.94 13.51
C LEU A 125 -15.83 -10.08 13.95
N ARG A 126 -14.61 -10.59 13.85
CA ARG A 126 -13.39 -9.84 14.19
C ARG A 126 -13.19 -8.63 13.28
N ASP A 127 -13.54 -8.75 12.00
CA ASP A 127 -13.47 -7.64 11.04
C ASP A 127 -14.58 -6.60 11.30
N LEU A 128 -15.78 -7.03 11.71
CA LEU A 128 -16.86 -6.11 12.14
C LEU A 128 -16.49 -5.37 13.43
N ASP A 129 -15.97 -6.07 14.44
CA ASP A 129 -15.47 -5.46 15.69
C ASP A 129 -14.37 -4.43 15.42
N ALA A 130 -13.48 -4.71 14.45
CA ALA A 130 -12.43 -3.79 14.06
C ALA A 130 -12.99 -2.53 13.37
N LEU A 131 -14.02 -2.70 12.54
CA LEU A 131 -14.72 -1.60 11.87
C LEU A 131 -15.48 -0.73 12.87
N GLU A 132 -16.21 -1.32 13.81
CA GLU A 132 -16.92 -0.59 14.86
C GLU A 132 -15.96 0.25 15.70
N LYS A 133 -14.81 -0.30 16.10
CA LYS A 133 -13.78 0.46 16.83
C LYS A 133 -13.23 1.64 16.05
N GLU A 134 -13.00 1.49 14.75
CA GLU A 134 -12.51 2.59 13.92
C GLU A 134 -13.58 3.67 13.72
N LEU A 135 -14.86 3.28 13.65
CA LEU A 135 -15.99 4.23 13.64
C LEU A 135 -16.07 5.00 14.95
N ASP A 136 -15.99 4.33 16.11
CA ASP A 136 -15.99 4.99 17.42
C ASP A 136 -14.86 6.03 17.53
N VAL A 137 -13.66 5.71 17.02
CA VAL A 137 -12.52 6.63 16.98
C VAL A 137 -12.80 7.84 16.08
N LEU A 138 -13.41 7.63 14.91
CA LEU A 138 -13.78 8.72 14.01
C LEU A 138 -14.85 9.62 14.60
N ASP A 139 -15.87 9.05 15.23
CA ASP A 139 -16.94 9.80 15.89
C ASP A 139 -16.39 10.61 17.06
N ALA A 140 -15.56 10.02 17.92
CA ALA A 140 -14.89 10.74 19.01
C ALA A 140 -13.98 11.87 18.48
N LYS A 141 -13.29 11.66 17.36
CA LYS A 141 -12.46 12.69 16.72
C LYS A 141 -13.31 13.84 16.17
N LEU A 142 -14.46 13.53 15.57
CA LEU A 142 -15.41 14.51 15.04
C LEU A 142 -15.99 15.35 16.19
N GLU A 143 -16.43 14.70 17.27
CA GLU A 143 -16.93 15.35 18.48
C GLU A 143 -15.87 16.25 19.12
N ALA A 144 -14.62 15.78 19.24
CA ALA A 144 -13.52 16.57 19.75
C ALA A 144 -13.26 17.81 18.88
N GLU A 145 -13.29 17.67 17.55
CA GLU A 145 -13.13 18.80 16.63
C GLU A 145 -14.29 19.81 16.75
N GLN A 146 -15.53 19.33 16.87
CA GLN A 146 -16.69 20.19 17.09
C GLN A 146 -16.57 20.95 18.41
N ASN A 147 -16.16 20.28 19.48
CA ASN A 147 -15.94 20.88 20.79
C ASN A 147 -14.80 21.91 20.77
N ASP A 148 -13.73 21.67 20.02
CA ASP A 148 -12.66 22.64 19.84
C ASP A 148 -13.10 23.85 19.00
N ARG A 149 -13.89 23.62 17.94
CA ARG A 149 -14.48 24.70 17.12
C ARG A 149 -15.43 25.55 17.97
N SER A 150 -16.29 24.94 18.79
CA SER A 150 -17.22 25.64 19.67
C SER A 150 -16.48 26.43 20.75
N ARG A 151 -15.46 25.85 21.39
CA ARG A 151 -14.58 26.55 22.34
C ARG A 151 -13.84 27.73 21.72
N LYS A 152 -13.28 27.58 20.51
CA LYS A 152 -12.63 28.67 19.78
C LYS A 152 -13.63 29.80 19.46
N ARG A 153 -14.85 29.47 19.04
CA ARG A 153 -15.91 30.44 18.76
C ARG A 153 -16.36 31.19 20.03
N ALA A 154 -16.51 30.48 21.16
CA ALA A 154 -16.86 31.08 22.44
C ALA A 154 -15.78 32.08 22.92
N LYS A 155 -14.51 31.70 22.89
CA LYS A 155 -13.37 32.60 23.25
C LYS A 155 -13.31 33.85 22.38
N ASN A 156 -13.60 33.74 21.08
CA ASN A 156 -13.61 34.90 20.19
C ASN A 156 -14.78 35.85 20.46
N SER A 157 -15.93 35.32 20.90
CA SER A 157 -17.10 36.13 21.26
C SER A 157 -16.95 36.88 22.59
N GLU A 158 -16.17 36.34 23.53
CA GLU A 158 -15.89 36.96 24.82
C GLU A 158 -14.88 38.12 24.69
N LYS A 159 -13.85 37.95 23.85
CA LYS A 159 -12.87 39.00 23.54
C LYS A 159 -13.46 40.21 22.79
N ALA A 160 -14.62 40.04 22.15
CA ALA A 160 -15.36 41.12 21.49
C ALA A 160 -16.27 41.91 22.45
N LYS A 161 -16.38 41.51 23.74
CA LYS A 161 -17.25 42.13 24.75
C LYS A 161 -16.53 43.07 25.72
N ASP A 162 -15.27 43.44 25.47
CA ASP A 162 -14.61 44.55 26.17
C ASP A 162 -14.83 45.87 25.40
N PRO A 163 -15.87 46.68 25.72
CA PRO A 163 -15.96 48.03 25.20
C PRO A 163 -14.94 48.90 25.93
N LYS A 164 -13.93 49.37 25.19
CA LYS A 164 -13.16 50.55 25.60
C LYS A 164 -14.17 51.70 25.81
N PRO A 165 -14.19 52.39 26.96
CA PRO A 165 -15.25 53.35 27.27
C PRO A 165 -15.20 54.54 26.31
N ALA A 166 -16.19 54.63 25.43
CA ALA A 166 -16.40 55.80 24.58
C ALA A 166 -16.91 56.96 25.45
N THR A 167 -16.20 58.08 25.41
CA THR A 167 -16.51 59.33 26.07
C THR A 167 -17.86 59.89 25.61
N LYS A 168 -18.72 60.24 26.59
CA LYS A 168 -20.04 60.86 26.41
C LYS A 168 -19.96 62.15 25.58
N LYS A 169 -20.76 62.25 24.51
CA LYS A 169 -21.23 63.52 23.93
C LYS A 169 -22.75 63.49 23.76
N GLN A 170 -23.38 64.59 24.19
CA GLN A 170 -24.83 64.82 24.31
C GLN A 170 -25.57 64.96 22.95
N PRO A 171 -26.92 64.87 22.94
CA PRO A 171 -27.71 64.66 21.73
C PRO A 171 -28.22 65.96 21.08
N LYS A 172 -28.41 65.96 19.75
CA LYS A 172 -29.33 66.87 19.06
C LYS A 172 -30.19 66.14 18.01
N LYS A 173 -31.49 66.12 18.33
CA LYS A 173 -32.76 66.07 17.58
C LYS A 173 -32.83 65.73 16.07
N ALA A 174 -33.67 64.71 15.78
CA ALA A 174 -34.62 64.47 14.68
C ALA A 174 -34.11 64.39 13.21
N THR A 175 -34.41 63.36 12.41
CA THR A 175 -35.75 62.92 11.95
C THR A 175 -35.69 61.57 11.18
N ALA A 176 -36.86 60.91 11.12
CA ALA A 176 -37.33 59.95 10.09
C ALA A 176 -36.93 58.45 10.10
N LYS A 177 -37.86 57.64 10.65
CA LYS A 177 -38.44 56.37 10.12
C LYS A 177 -37.54 55.39 9.32
N SER A 178 -37.34 54.18 9.86
CA SER A 178 -38.05 52.97 9.39
C SER A 178 -37.58 51.69 10.14
N GLN A 179 -38.48 51.20 10.99
CA GLN A 179 -38.86 49.81 11.23
C GLN A 179 -37.99 48.68 10.64
N LYS A 180 -37.48 47.79 11.51
CA LYS A 180 -37.88 46.36 11.51
C LYS A 180 -37.50 45.69 12.84
N ALA A 181 -38.50 45.39 13.65
CA ALA A 181 -38.44 44.40 14.72
C ALA A 181 -38.81 43.04 14.13
N GLY A 182 -38.25 41.97 14.69
CA GLY A 182 -38.56 40.60 14.31
C GLY A 182 -37.55 39.63 14.91
N SER A 183 -37.62 39.46 16.23
CA SER A 183 -37.22 38.23 16.89
C SER A 183 -38.33 37.22 16.61
N ASP A 184 -38.00 36.07 16.04
CA ASP A 184 -38.83 34.87 16.17
C ASP A 184 -37.96 33.62 15.96
N ASP A 185 -37.89 32.84 17.03
CA ASP A 185 -37.47 31.44 17.02
C ASP A 185 -38.62 30.65 16.41
N ASP A 186 -38.42 29.98 15.27
CA ASP A 186 -39.27 28.85 14.91
C ASP A 186 -38.48 27.79 14.13
N VAL A 187 -38.54 26.59 14.68
CA VAL A 187 -37.94 25.36 14.18
C VAL A 187 -38.93 24.71 13.21
N ASP A 188 -38.65 24.75 11.91
CA ASP A 188 -39.39 23.91 10.95
C ASP A 188 -38.44 22.98 10.17
N TYR A 189 -38.44 21.72 10.61
CA TYR A 189 -37.88 20.60 9.88
C TYR A 189 -38.87 20.20 8.79
N LYS A 190 -38.65 20.66 7.57
CA LYS A 190 -39.40 20.19 6.40
C LYS A 190 -38.43 19.69 5.34
N GLY A 191 -38.36 18.36 5.26
CA GLY A 191 -37.67 17.67 4.18
C GLY A 191 -38.39 17.93 2.86
N ASP A 192 -37.62 18.30 1.84
CA ASP A 192 -38.07 18.21 0.45
C ASP A 192 -36.96 17.63 -0.42
N ILE A 193 -37.34 16.49 -1.01
CA ILE A 193 -36.62 15.73 -2.02
C ILE A 193 -36.56 16.56 -3.30
N LEU A 194 -35.36 16.84 -3.81
CA LEU A 194 -35.17 17.31 -5.19
C LEU A 194 -34.28 16.34 -5.96
N LYS A 195 -34.91 15.62 -6.90
CA LYS A 195 -34.30 14.84 -7.98
C LYS A 195 -33.71 15.77 -9.08
N PRO A 196 -32.87 15.23 -9.99
CA PRO A 196 -31.64 15.87 -10.45
C PRO A 196 -31.81 16.71 -11.71
N ALA A 197 -30.99 17.76 -11.86
CA ALA A 197 -30.90 18.54 -13.09
C ALA A 197 -29.45 18.61 -13.61
N ALA A 198 -29.25 17.91 -14.72
CA ALA A 198 -28.50 18.28 -15.91
C ALA A 198 -27.05 18.82 -15.77
N GLN A 199 -26.13 17.94 -16.15
CA GLN A 199 -24.84 18.15 -16.83
C GLN A 199 -24.53 19.57 -17.30
N LYS A 200 -23.42 20.12 -16.79
CA LYS A 200 -22.62 21.14 -17.49
C LYS A 200 -21.18 20.64 -17.72
N LYS A 201 -20.75 20.87 -18.95
CA LYS A 201 -19.60 20.30 -19.65
C LYS A 201 -18.25 20.76 -19.06
N LYS A 202 -17.29 19.84 -18.97
CA LYS A 202 -15.87 20.12 -18.68
C LYS A 202 -15.21 20.84 -19.87
N PRO A 203 -14.32 21.82 -19.66
CA PRO A 203 -13.45 22.34 -20.71
C PRO A 203 -12.34 21.31 -21.07
N PRO A 204 -11.84 21.28 -22.32
CA PRO A 204 -10.92 20.25 -22.81
C PRO A 204 -9.47 20.44 -22.30
N PRO A 205 -8.68 19.36 -22.16
CA PRO A 205 -7.27 19.46 -21.78
C PRO A 205 -6.45 20.05 -22.94
N LYS A 206 -5.71 21.12 -22.66
CA LYS A 206 -4.71 21.65 -23.59
C LYS A 206 -3.51 20.70 -23.64
N LYS A 207 -3.26 20.17 -24.84
CA LYS A 207 -2.01 19.53 -25.23
C LYS A 207 -0.88 20.57 -25.10
N VAL A 208 0.13 20.29 -24.28
CA VAL A 208 1.44 20.94 -24.42
C VAL A 208 2.35 19.94 -25.13
N GLY A 209 2.77 20.33 -26.33
CA GLY A 209 3.59 19.54 -27.20
C GLY A 209 5.01 19.36 -26.68
N SER A 210 5.57 18.20 -27.04
CA SER A 210 6.98 17.90 -27.11
C SER A 210 7.78 19.09 -27.65
N LEU A 211 8.78 19.55 -26.88
CA LEU A 211 9.93 20.25 -27.41
C LEU A 211 11.20 19.48 -27.04
N ILE A 212 11.58 18.57 -27.92
CA ILE A 212 12.92 18.00 -28.00
C ILE A 212 13.83 19.12 -28.49
N LYS A 213 14.88 19.47 -27.73
CA LYS A 213 16.16 19.89 -28.32
C LYS A 213 17.33 19.27 -27.54
N PRO A 214 18.33 18.71 -28.24
CA PRO A 214 19.48 18.03 -27.67
C PRO A 214 20.53 19.06 -27.22
N PHE A 215 21.20 18.82 -26.09
CA PHE A 215 22.44 19.52 -25.78
C PHE A 215 23.60 18.57 -26.08
N LEU A 216 24.25 18.82 -27.21
CA LEU A 216 25.37 18.05 -27.72
C LEU A 216 26.67 18.85 -27.49
N ILE A 217 27.60 18.23 -26.75
CA ILE A 217 29.07 18.33 -26.84
C ILE A 217 29.74 19.69 -26.54
N VAL A 218 30.59 19.70 -25.50
CA VAL A 218 31.94 20.25 -25.62
C VAL A 218 32.94 19.17 -25.21
N ARG A 219 33.67 18.72 -26.23
CA ARG A 219 34.82 17.83 -26.21
C ARG A 219 36.05 18.72 -26.08
N VAL A 220 36.82 18.58 -25.00
CA VAL A 220 38.20 19.10 -24.93
C VAL A 220 39.15 17.91 -24.96
N ILE A 221 40.10 18.04 -25.87
CA ILE A 221 41.00 17.06 -26.46
C ILE A 221 42.40 17.32 -25.89
N VAL A 222 43.07 16.25 -25.44
CA VAL A 222 44.53 15.94 -25.54
C VAL A 222 45.49 16.82 -24.71
N TYR A 223 46.38 16.24 -23.89
CA TYR A 223 47.79 15.86 -24.16
C TYR A 223 48.36 15.44 -22.77
N LEU A 224 49.29 14.51 -22.51
CA LEU A 224 50.11 13.57 -23.26
C LEU A 224 50.79 12.65 -22.21
N LEU A 225 51.00 11.36 -22.52
CA LEU A 225 51.96 10.45 -21.85
C LEU A 225 53.41 10.85 -22.27
N PRO A 226 54.51 10.38 -21.63
CA PRO A 226 54.84 8.97 -21.37
C PRO A 226 55.06 8.60 -19.90
#